data_AF-X1R5R2-F1
#
_entry.id   AF-X1R5R2-F1
#
_cell.length_a   1.000
_cell.length_b   1.000
_cell.length_c   1.000
_cell.angle_alpha   90.00
_cell.angle_beta   90.00
_cell.angle_gamma   90.00
#
_symmetry.space_group_name_H-M   'P 1'
#
loop_
_entity.id
_entity.type
_entity.pdbx_description
1 polymer ?
#
loop_
_entity_poly.entity_id
_entity_poly.type
_entity_poly.pdbx_seq_one_letter_code
_entity_poly.pdbx_strand_id
1 'polypeptide(L)'
;MVKGKNADEIIRIVESENSTIIIIYHPLSRILFCSISDADDDIDKLIEVNKKITNRFWKKHQSDIKIFRTTSEKSRFQTIIADIENLTRGGTIAEVFPKLLVVKKVMEKILAMGMINDYDFQVALKCTGKASPLRIARDLGKTRNYVNEVLKRLEQLDIIKI
;
A
#
# COMPACT_ATOMS: atom_id res chain seq x y z
N MET A 1 34.60 -21.47 18.76
CA MET A 1 33.34 -20.93 19.30
C MET A 1 33.02 -19.63 18.59
N VAL A 2 32.26 -19.68 17.50
CA VAL A 2 31.77 -18.48 16.80
C VAL A 2 30.41 -18.16 17.40
N LYS A 3 30.30 -16.99 18.05
CA LYS A 3 29.06 -16.48 18.64
C LYS A 3 27.92 -16.59 17.64
N GLY A 4 26.84 -17.26 18.05
CA GLY A 4 25.65 -17.49 17.25
C GLY A 4 25.09 -16.19 16.71
N LYS A 5 25.00 -16.11 15.39
CA LYS A 5 24.04 -15.21 14.75
C LYS A 5 22.65 -15.75 15.10
N ASN A 6 21.83 -14.95 15.79
CA ASN A 6 20.43 -15.26 16.03
C ASN A 6 19.77 -15.63 14.71
N ALA A 7 19.25 -16.85 14.60
CA ALA A 7 18.51 -17.32 13.43
C ALA A 7 17.12 -16.64 13.30
N ASP A 8 16.73 -15.85 14.30
CA ASP A 8 15.39 -15.29 14.47
C ASP A 8 15.23 -13.83 13.99
N GLU A 9 16.33 -13.13 13.63
CA GLU A 9 16.25 -11.78 13.08
C GLU A 9 16.68 -11.76 11.63
N ILE A 10 15.75 -12.11 10.75
CA ILE A 10 15.91 -11.86 9.33
C ILE A 10 14.61 -11.28 8.77
N ILE A 11 14.48 -9.95 8.84
CA ILE A 11 13.49 -9.19 8.07
C ILE A 11 13.92 -9.31 6.60
N ARG A 12 13.09 -9.96 5.77
CA ARG A 12 13.28 -10.00 4.31
C ARG A 12 11.99 -9.58 3.64
N ILE A 13 11.64 -8.31 3.84
CA ILE A 13 10.87 -7.54 2.87
C ILE A 13 11.87 -7.19 1.77
N VAL A 14 11.71 -7.77 0.58
CA VAL A 14 12.50 -7.34 -0.59
C VAL A 14 11.58 -6.46 -1.41
N GLU A 15 11.84 -5.15 -1.35
CA GLU A 15 11.27 -4.17 -2.27
C GLU A 15 12.11 -4.17 -3.54
N SER A 16 11.48 -4.39 -4.69
CA SER A 16 12.11 -4.19 -5.99
C SER A 16 11.17 -3.35 -6.85
N GLU A 17 11.55 -2.09 -7.09
CA GLU A 17 10.88 -1.22 -8.07
C GLU A 17 11.41 -1.56 -9.47
N ASN A 18 10.54 -1.83 -10.45
CA ASN A 18 10.02 -0.78 -11.34
C ASN A 18 8.48 -0.71 -11.43
N SER A 19 7.72 -1.61 -10.77
CA SER A 19 6.24 -1.57 -10.61
C SER A 19 5.79 -2.63 -9.58
N THR A 20 6.46 -2.55 -8.43
CA THR A 20 6.33 -3.22 -7.11
C THR A 20 5.96 -4.70 -7.01
N ILE A 21 6.93 -5.48 -6.54
CA ILE A 21 6.75 -6.81 -5.92
C ILE A 21 7.12 -6.70 -4.43
N ILE A 22 6.22 -7.10 -3.53
CA ILE A 22 6.50 -7.16 -2.08
C ILE A 22 6.64 -8.60 -1.65
N ILE A 23 7.83 -8.99 -1.20
CA ILE A 23 8.16 -10.37 -0.82
C ILE A 23 8.25 -10.48 0.70
N ILE A 24 7.43 -11.31 1.35
CA ILE A 24 7.55 -11.64 2.78
C ILE A 24 7.88 -13.13 2.93
N TYR A 25 9.03 -13.44 3.55
CA TYR A 25 9.53 -14.81 3.74
C TYR A 25 9.51 -15.23 5.21
N HIS A 26 8.88 -16.39 5.52
CA HIS A 26 8.92 -17.01 6.85
C HIS A 26 9.89 -18.23 6.88
N PRO A 27 11.10 -18.12 7.47
CA PRO A 27 12.16 -19.12 7.34
C PRO A 27 11.81 -20.51 7.86
N LEU A 28 11.14 -20.58 9.01
CA LEU A 28 10.72 -21.86 9.59
C LEU A 28 9.64 -22.57 8.76
N SER A 29 8.97 -21.85 7.87
CA SER A 29 7.87 -22.36 7.04
C SER A 29 8.29 -22.61 5.60
N ARG A 30 9.31 -21.92 5.10
CA ARG A 30 9.66 -21.83 3.67
C ARG A 30 8.48 -21.32 2.82
N ILE A 31 7.71 -20.39 3.37
CA ILE A 31 6.54 -19.82 2.69
C ILE A 31 6.84 -18.39 2.29
N LEU A 32 6.55 -18.10 1.04
CA LEU A 32 6.76 -16.82 0.39
C LEU A 32 5.40 -16.21 0.09
N PHE A 33 5.14 -15.02 0.64
CA PHE A 33 4.02 -14.21 0.20
C PHE A 33 4.53 -13.13 -0.74
N CYS A 34 3.95 -13.05 -1.93
CA CYS A 34 4.27 -12.03 -2.93
C CYS A 34 2.99 -11.27 -3.28
N SER A 35 3.04 -9.94 -3.27
CA SER A 35 2.02 -9.09 -3.89
C SER A 35 2.60 -8.31 -5.05
N ILE A 36 1.79 -8.09 -6.09
CA ILE A 36 2.06 -7.16 -7.18
C ILE A 36 1.05 -6.03 -7.03
N SER A 37 1.48 -4.78 -7.19
CA SER A 37 0.61 -3.62 -7.03
C SER A 37 0.79 -2.63 -8.16
N ASP A 38 -0.20 -1.75 -8.32
CA ASP A 38 -0.11 -0.66 -9.28
C ASP A 38 0.88 0.41 -8.78
N ALA A 39 1.38 1.20 -9.73
CA ALA A 39 2.41 2.20 -9.44
C ALA A 39 1.89 3.39 -8.59
N ASP A 40 0.58 3.53 -8.41
CA ASP A 40 -0.10 4.57 -7.63
C ASP A 40 -0.77 4.07 -6.36
N ASP A 41 -0.58 2.79 -6.03
CA ASP A 41 -1.04 2.23 -4.77
C ASP A 41 -0.25 2.76 -3.56
N ASP A 42 -0.92 2.80 -2.42
CA ASP A 42 -0.33 3.07 -1.11
C ASP A 42 0.52 1.87 -0.64
N ILE A 43 1.84 2.04 -0.76
CA ILE A 43 2.84 1.03 -0.39
C ILE A 43 2.78 0.68 1.11
N ASP A 44 2.57 1.67 1.99
CA ASP A 44 2.53 1.42 3.44
C ASP A 44 1.32 0.54 3.79
N LYS A 45 0.18 0.81 3.15
CA LYS A 45 -1.04 0.02 3.29
C LYS A 45 -0.89 -1.39 2.73
N LEU A 46 -0.20 -1.57 1.59
CA LEU A 46 0.12 -2.89 1.05
C LEU A 46 1.01 -3.70 2.00
N ILE A 47 2.05 -3.07 2.56
CA ILE A 47 2.94 -3.71 3.54
C ILE A 47 2.12 -4.13 4.77
N GLU A 48 1.23 -3.28 5.27
CA GLU A 48 0.37 -3.58 6.41
C GLU A 48 -0.55 -4.79 6.13
N VAL A 49 -1.19 -4.81 4.95
CA VAL A 49 -2.08 -5.90 4.53
C VAL A 49 -1.31 -7.20 4.38
N ASN A 50 -0.15 -7.19 3.73
CA ASN A 50 0.68 -8.38 3.55
C ASN A 50 1.16 -8.96 4.89
N LYS A 51 1.53 -8.10 5.85
CA LYS A 51 1.84 -8.53 7.23
C LYS A 51 0.63 -9.18 7.89
N LYS A 52 -0.57 -8.61 7.75
CA LYS A 52 -1.82 -9.18 8.29
C LYS A 52 -2.13 -10.54 7.67
N ILE A 53 -2.02 -10.69 6.35
CA ILE A 53 -2.24 -11.97 5.64
C ILE A 53 -1.24 -13.02 6.15
N THR A 54 0.05 -12.68 6.18
CA THR A 54 1.11 -13.60 6.61
C THR A 54 0.90 -14.06 8.06
N ASN A 55 0.55 -13.14 8.95
CA ASN A 55 0.27 -13.46 10.35
C ASN A 55 -0.98 -14.34 10.53
N ARG A 56 -2.05 -14.08 9.77
CA ARG A 56 -3.26 -14.94 9.80
C ARG A 56 -2.98 -16.32 9.25
N PHE A 57 -2.26 -16.41 8.13
CA PHE A 57 -1.84 -17.68 7.56
C PHE A 57 -1.09 -18.51 8.59
N TRP A 58 -0.10 -17.93 9.25
CA TRP A 58 0.69 -18.63 10.25
C TRP A 58 -0.17 -19.13 11.42
N LYS A 59 -0.98 -18.25 12.01
CA LYS A 59 -1.86 -18.61 13.13
C LYS A 59 -2.82 -19.76 12.80
N LYS A 60 -3.34 -19.81 11.57
CA LYS A 60 -4.31 -20.85 11.16
C LYS A 60 -3.64 -22.15 10.73
N HIS A 61 -2.51 -22.06 10.02
CA HIS A 61 -1.96 -23.20 9.27
C HIS A 61 -0.61 -23.71 9.76
N GLN A 62 -0.11 -23.25 10.91
CA GLN A 62 1.18 -23.68 11.44
C GLN A 62 1.34 -25.21 11.53
N SER A 63 0.29 -25.93 11.97
CA SER A 63 0.26 -27.40 12.02
C SER A 63 0.22 -28.01 10.62
N ASP A 64 -0.59 -27.45 9.73
CA ASP A 64 -0.75 -27.92 8.35
C ASP A 64 0.54 -27.86 7.55
N ILE A 65 1.41 -26.87 7.81
CA ILE A 65 2.72 -26.74 7.15
C ILE A 65 3.60 -27.97 7.38
N LYS A 66 3.54 -28.57 8.58
CA LYS A 66 4.31 -29.80 8.87
C LYS A 66 3.80 -30.97 8.04
N ILE A 67 2.47 -31.09 7.90
CA ILE A 67 1.82 -32.15 7.11
C ILE A 67 2.07 -31.93 5.61
N PHE A 68 1.97 -30.69 5.14
CA PHE A 68 2.23 -30.34 3.74
C PHE A 68 3.65 -30.73 3.31
N ARG A 69 4.65 -30.60 4.19
CA ARG A 69 6.03 -31.00 3.90
C ARG A 69 6.20 -32.50 3.60
N THR A 70 5.35 -33.34 4.17
CA THR A 70 5.42 -34.79 3.98
C THR A 70 4.44 -35.29 2.91
N THR A 71 3.31 -34.61 2.73
CA THR A 71 2.20 -35.06 1.88
C THR A 71 2.01 -34.26 0.59
N SER A 72 2.55 -33.04 0.53
CA SER A 72 2.26 -32.05 -0.52
C SER A 72 0.77 -31.69 -0.68
N GLU A 73 -0.07 -31.99 0.33
CA GLU A 73 -1.52 -31.76 0.28
C GLU A 73 -1.85 -30.26 0.42
N LYS A 74 -2.36 -29.64 -0.66
CA LYS A 74 -2.66 -28.19 -0.71
C LYS A 74 -4.07 -27.80 -0.24
N SER A 75 -5.00 -28.76 -0.17
CA SER A 75 -6.41 -28.56 0.19
C SER A 75 -6.57 -27.83 1.54
N ARG A 76 -5.65 -28.07 2.47
CA ARG A 76 -5.63 -27.51 3.82
C ARG A 76 -5.46 -25.99 3.87
N PHE A 77 -4.96 -25.37 2.81
CA PHE A 77 -4.73 -23.94 2.75
C PHE A 77 -5.84 -23.16 2.03
N GLN A 78 -6.92 -23.81 1.58
CA GLN A 78 -7.97 -23.12 0.79
C GLN A 78 -8.60 -21.92 1.51
N THR A 79 -8.67 -21.95 2.84
CA THR A 79 -9.22 -20.84 3.65
C THR A 79 -8.42 -19.55 3.54
N ILE A 80 -7.14 -19.61 3.15
CA ILE A 80 -6.34 -18.39 2.99
C ILE A 80 -6.83 -17.53 1.83
N ILE A 81 -7.45 -18.11 0.80
CA ILE A 81 -7.96 -17.36 -0.35
C ILE A 81 -9.02 -16.36 0.12
N ALA A 82 -9.96 -16.81 0.95
CA ALA A 82 -10.98 -15.95 1.52
C ALA A 82 -10.39 -14.88 2.46
N ASP A 83 -9.33 -15.21 3.22
CA ASP A 83 -8.65 -14.23 4.06
C ASP A 83 -7.95 -13.15 3.23
N ILE A 84 -7.30 -13.54 2.12
CA ILE A 84 -6.67 -12.61 1.17
C ILE A 84 -7.72 -11.67 0.61
N GLU A 85 -8.79 -12.20 0.01
CA GLU A 85 -9.87 -11.39 -0.58
C GLU A 85 -10.48 -10.39 0.41
N ASN A 86 -10.74 -10.83 1.64
CA ASN A 86 -11.29 -9.96 2.68
C ASN A 86 -10.32 -8.85 3.10
N LEU A 87 -9.02 -9.13 3.13
CA LEU A 87 -8.00 -8.16 3.53
C LEU A 87 -7.61 -7.21 2.38
N THR A 88 -7.65 -7.69 1.14
CA THR A 88 -7.33 -6.90 -0.06
C THR A 88 -8.54 -6.17 -0.65
N ARG A 89 -9.76 -6.51 -0.19
CA ARG A 89 -11.03 -5.96 -0.71
C ARG A 89 -11.13 -6.10 -2.24
N GLY A 90 -10.82 -7.30 -2.74
CA GLY A 90 -10.80 -7.56 -4.18
C GLY A 90 -9.73 -6.76 -4.93
N GLY A 91 -8.61 -6.44 -4.27
CA GLY A 91 -7.47 -5.72 -4.85
C GLY A 91 -7.48 -4.20 -4.65
N THR A 92 -8.58 -3.62 -4.17
CA THR A 92 -8.76 -2.16 -4.08
C THR A 92 -8.22 -1.53 -2.79
N ILE A 93 -7.69 -2.34 -1.85
CA ILE A 93 -7.33 -1.85 -0.52
C ILE A 93 -6.27 -0.73 -0.56
N ALA A 94 -5.35 -0.76 -1.51
CA ALA A 94 -4.25 0.19 -1.60
C ALA A 94 -4.49 1.33 -2.59
N GLU A 95 -5.61 1.32 -3.31
CA GLU A 95 -5.93 2.38 -4.26
C GLU A 95 -6.10 3.72 -3.54
N VAL A 96 -5.50 4.77 -4.12
CA VAL A 96 -5.54 6.13 -3.58
C VAL A 96 -6.37 7.02 -4.49
N PHE A 97 -7.45 7.58 -3.95
CA PHE A 97 -8.33 8.51 -4.67
C PHE A 97 -8.57 9.78 -3.86
N PRO A 98 -7.66 10.77 -3.98
CA PRO A 98 -7.74 12.01 -3.22
C PRO A 98 -9.04 12.75 -3.49
N LYS A 99 -9.67 13.24 -2.42
CA LYS A 99 -10.95 13.94 -2.48
C LYS A 99 -10.87 15.28 -1.75
N LEU A 100 -11.25 16.34 -2.45
CA LEU A 100 -11.37 17.68 -1.89
C LEU A 100 -12.46 17.73 -0.82
N LEU A 101 -12.13 18.29 0.34
CA LEU A 101 -13.04 18.46 1.48
C LEU A 101 -13.68 19.86 1.51
N VAL A 102 -12.98 20.84 0.95
CA VAL A 102 -13.38 22.25 0.97
C VAL A 102 -14.02 22.69 -0.35
N VAL A 103 -14.94 23.65 -0.29
CA VAL A 103 -15.55 24.22 -1.49
C VAL A 103 -14.59 25.16 -2.22
N LYS A 104 -14.75 25.31 -3.54
CA LYS A 104 -13.85 26.13 -4.40
C LYS A 104 -13.60 27.55 -3.86
N LYS A 105 -14.63 28.23 -3.35
CA LYS A 105 -14.50 29.58 -2.77
C LYS A 105 -13.55 29.63 -1.56
N VAL A 106 -13.50 28.56 -0.76
CA VAL A 106 -12.57 28.45 0.37
C VAL A 106 -11.16 28.22 -0.15
N MET A 107 -10.99 27.39 -1.18
CA MET A 107 -9.70 27.19 -1.85
C MET A 107 -9.12 28.49 -2.41
N GLU A 108 -9.94 29.33 -3.05
CA GLU A 108 -9.52 30.63 -3.59
C GLU A 108 -9.01 31.56 -2.47
N LYS A 109 -9.61 31.49 -1.27
CA LYS A 109 -9.13 32.24 -0.10
C LYS A 109 -7.82 31.69 0.44
N ILE A 110 -7.68 30.37 0.54
CA ILE A 110 -6.43 29.73 0.99
C ILE A 110 -5.26 30.10 0.05
N LEU A 111 -5.52 30.14 -1.26
CA LEU A 111 -4.57 30.63 -2.26
C LEU A 111 -4.24 32.12 -2.05
N ALA A 112 -5.26 32.97 -1.88
CA ALA A 112 -5.06 34.41 -1.65
C ALA A 112 -4.29 34.71 -0.35
N MET A 113 -4.41 33.84 0.66
CA MET A 113 -3.66 33.92 1.91
C MET A 113 -2.20 33.42 1.78
N GLY A 114 -1.81 32.87 0.64
CA GLY A 114 -0.46 32.34 0.40
C GLY A 114 -0.16 31.04 1.13
N MET A 115 -1.17 30.34 1.66
CA MET A 115 -0.99 29.05 2.35
C MET A 115 -0.66 27.91 1.37
N ILE A 116 -1.08 28.07 0.12
CA ILE A 116 -0.78 27.17 -1.00
C ILE A 116 -0.40 28.02 -2.21
N ASN A 117 0.32 27.42 -3.16
CA ASN A 117 0.64 28.08 -4.44
C ASN A 117 -0.39 27.72 -5.54
N ASP A 118 -0.28 28.34 -6.71
CA ASP A 118 -1.17 28.09 -7.86
C ASP A 118 -1.18 26.61 -8.29
N TYR A 119 -0.03 25.94 -8.21
CA TYR A 119 0.08 24.54 -8.58
C TYR A 119 -0.64 23.63 -7.58
N ASP A 120 -0.46 23.87 -6.28
CA ASP A 120 -1.17 23.18 -5.21
C ASP A 120 -2.68 23.36 -5.35
N PHE A 121 -3.13 24.56 -5.74
CA PHE A 121 -4.52 24.85 -6.07
C PHE A 121 -5.02 24.01 -7.27
N GLN A 122 -4.25 23.91 -8.35
CA GLN A 122 -4.62 23.07 -9.50
C GLN A 122 -4.70 21.58 -9.15
N VAL A 123 -3.77 21.06 -8.34
CA VAL A 123 -3.79 19.68 -7.84
C VAL A 123 -5.05 19.44 -7.00
N ALA A 124 -5.37 20.35 -6.07
CA ALA A 124 -6.56 20.25 -5.22
C ALA A 124 -7.86 20.19 -6.05
N LEU A 125 -7.97 20.96 -7.13
CA LEU A 125 -9.14 20.92 -8.02
C LEU A 125 -9.32 19.58 -8.76
N LYS A 126 -8.24 18.81 -8.93
CA LYS A 126 -8.28 17.48 -9.55
C LYS A 126 -8.61 16.36 -8.55
N CYS A 127 -8.59 16.64 -7.25
CA CYS A 127 -8.92 15.71 -6.17
C CYS A 127 -10.44 15.44 -6.09
N THR A 128 -10.97 14.69 -7.04
CA THR A 128 -12.41 14.43 -7.19
C THR A 128 -12.89 13.16 -6.47
N GLY A 129 -11.99 12.39 -5.86
CA GLY A 129 -12.26 11.04 -5.36
C GLY A 129 -12.40 9.99 -6.47
N LYS A 130 -12.05 10.32 -7.72
CA LYS A 130 -12.10 9.43 -8.90
C LYS A 130 -10.81 9.42 -9.72
N ALA A 131 -9.86 10.28 -9.38
CA ALA A 131 -8.59 10.41 -10.08
C ALA A 131 -7.47 10.00 -9.13
N SER A 132 -6.64 9.06 -9.56
CA SER A 132 -5.46 8.66 -8.81
C SER A 132 -4.32 9.67 -8.95
N PRO A 133 -3.32 9.66 -8.06
CA PRO A 133 -2.17 10.55 -8.15
C PRO A 133 -1.46 10.50 -9.51
N LEU A 134 -1.37 9.32 -10.13
CA LEU A 134 -0.77 9.15 -11.45
C LEU A 134 -1.59 9.83 -12.55
N ARG A 135 -2.92 9.73 -12.50
CA ARG A 135 -3.81 10.43 -13.44
C ARG A 135 -3.69 11.94 -13.28
N ILE A 136 -3.68 12.44 -12.04
CA ILE A 136 -3.51 13.88 -11.75
C ILE A 136 -2.17 14.38 -12.29
N ALA A 137 -1.10 13.60 -12.12
CA ALA A 137 0.23 13.92 -12.63
C ALA A 137 0.27 14.04 -14.17
N ARG A 138 -0.40 13.12 -14.87
CA ARG A 138 -0.55 13.18 -16.34
C ARG A 138 -1.33 14.41 -16.79
N ASP A 139 -2.47 14.69 -16.15
CA ASP A 139 -3.31 15.84 -16.45
C ASP A 139 -2.57 17.18 -16.29
N LEU A 140 -1.64 17.27 -15.34
CA LEU A 140 -0.90 18.48 -15.01
C LEU A 140 0.51 18.53 -15.62
N GLY A 141 0.92 17.50 -16.37
CA GLY A 141 2.24 17.43 -17.00
C GLY A 141 3.40 17.40 -15.99
N LYS A 142 3.22 16.75 -14.84
CA LYS A 142 4.21 16.67 -13.77
C LYS A 142 4.52 15.21 -13.39
N THR A 143 5.56 15.03 -12.59
CA THR A 143 5.91 13.70 -12.07
C THR A 143 4.97 13.31 -10.94
N ARG A 144 4.74 12.00 -10.79
CA ARG A 144 3.94 11.41 -9.70
C ARG A 144 4.47 11.85 -8.32
N ASN A 145 5.80 11.82 -8.14
CA ASN A 145 6.43 12.20 -6.86
C ASN A 145 6.09 13.64 -6.48
N TYR A 146 6.11 14.56 -7.45
CA TYR A 146 5.78 15.95 -7.19
C TYR A 146 4.30 16.13 -6.82
N VAL A 147 3.39 15.42 -7.50
CA VAL A 147 1.96 15.39 -7.10
C VAL A 147 1.79 14.80 -5.70
N ASN A 148 2.48 13.72 -5.35
CA ASN A 148 2.40 13.11 -4.02
C ASN A 148 2.88 14.05 -2.90
N GLU A 149 3.93 14.84 -3.13
CA GLU A 149 4.37 15.87 -2.18
C GLU A 149 3.29 16.93 -1.95
N VAL A 150 2.60 17.34 -3.01
CA VAL A 150 1.49 18.30 -2.92
C VAL A 150 0.30 17.70 -2.19
N LEU A 151 -0.08 16.47 -2.52
CA LEU A 151 -1.17 15.77 -1.84
C LEU A 151 -0.91 15.66 -0.34
N LYS A 152 0.33 15.34 0.07
CA LYS A 152 0.73 15.34 1.48
C LYS A 152 0.57 16.71 2.14
N ARG A 153 1.00 17.79 1.48
CA ARG A 153 0.80 19.16 2.00
C ARG A 153 -0.68 19.52 2.12
N LEU A 154 -1.48 19.20 1.11
CA LEU A 154 -2.92 19.49 1.10
C LEU A 154 -3.66 18.68 2.18
N GLU A 155 -3.26 17.44 2.42
CA GLU A 155 -3.80 16.60 3.49
C GLU A 155 -3.46 17.18 4.88
N GLN A 156 -2.22 17.62 5.10
CA GLN A 156 -1.79 18.28 6.35
C GLN A 156 -2.56 19.57 6.67
N LEU A 157 -3.11 20.22 5.64
CA LEU A 157 -3.92 21.43 5.76
C LEU A 157 -5.43 21.14 5.85
N ASP A 158 -5.83 19.86 5.96
CA ASP A 158 -7.22 19.39 5.95
C ASP A 158 -8.02 19.84 4.71
N ILE A 159 -7.32 20.08 3.59
CA ILE A 159 -7.94 20.51 2.32
C ILE A 159 -8.50 19.32 1.55
N ILE A 160 -7.79 18.19 1.62
CA ILE A 160 -8.18 16.93 0.97
C ILE A 160 -8.19 15.79 1.98
N LYS A 161 -8.84 14.70 1.59
CA LYS A 161 -8.72 13.38 2.20
C LYS A 161 -8.13 12.41 1.18
N ILE A 162 -7.14 11.62 1.60
CA ILE A 162 -6.56 10.53 0.84
C ILE A 162 -7.27 9.21 1.20
#